data_AF-A0A1B7LAQ9-F1
#
_entry.id   AF-A0A1B7LAQ9-F1
#
_cell.length_a   1.000
_cell.length_b   1.000
_cell.length_c   1.000
_cell.angle_alpha   90.00
_cell.angle_beta   90.00
_cell.angle_gamma   90.00
#
_symmetry.space_group_name_H-M   'P 1'
#
loop_
_entity.id
_entity.type
_entity.pdbx_description
1 polymer ?
#
loop_
_entity_poly.entity_id
_entity_poly.type
_entity_poly.pdbx_seq_one_letter_code
_entity_poly.pdbx_strand_id
1 'polypeptide(L)' 'MKAVLDRLGGEYAVVLLGQEQFRLVLPLSCLPGGARENDILEVSINIGPRKNYEKRQKISRLHARTTRAPMLNNRY' A
#
# COMPACT_ATOMS: atom_id res chain seq x y z
N MET A 1 -17.72 3.65 2.89
CA MET A 1 -18.17 2.36 2.31
C MET A 1 -18.05 1.27 3.36
N LYS A 2 -18.86 0.21 3.29
CA LYS A 2 -18.77 -0.91 4.23
C LYS A 2 -17.77 -1.96 3.74
N ALA A 3 -17.09 -2.58 4.69
CA ALA A 3 -16.16 -3.67 4.48
C ALA A 3 -16.33 -4.72 5.57
N VAL A 4 -15.95 -5.96 5.30
CA VAL A 4 -15.90 -7.04 6.29
C VAL A 4 -14.45 -7.43 6.52
N LEU A 5 -14.05 -7.57 7.78
CA LEU A 5 -12.77 -8.16 8.13
C LEU A 5 -12.89 -9.68 7.99
N ASP A 6 -12.36 -10.26 6.91
CA ASP A 6 -12.49 -11.70 6.63
C ASP A 6 -11.60 -12.55 7.54
N ARG A 7 -10.32 -12.19 7.66
CA ARG A 7 -9.37 -12.92 8.52
C ARG A 7 -8.25 -12.07 9.06
N LEU A 8 -7.74 -12.46 10.22
CA LEU A 8 -6.51 -11.96 10.82
C LEU A 8 -5.44 -13.06 10.72
N GLY A 9 -4.24 -12.71 10.24
CA GLY A 9 -3.15 -13.67 10.08
C GLY A 9 -1.81 -13.04 10.43
N GLY A 10 -1.20 -13.49 11.53
CA GLY A 10 0.10 -12.98 11.98
C GLY A 10 0.10 -11.45 12.12
N GLU A 11 0.73 -10.76 11.18
CA GLU A 11 0.88 -9.29 11.15
C GLU A 11 0.00 -8.58 10.10
N TYR A 12 -0.90 -9.30 9.42
CA TYR A 12 -1.80 -8.73 8.42
C TYR A 12 -3.26 -9.14 8.61
N ALA A 13 -4.14 -8.37 7.98
CA ALA A 13 -5.56 -8.62 7.89
C ALA A 13 -6.02 -8.65 6.44
N VAL A 14 -7.02 -9.47 6.15
CA VAL A 14 -7.75 -9.44 4.88
C VAL A 14 -9.08 -8.73 5.12
N VAL A 15 -9.33 -7.70 4.32
CA VAL A 15 -10.56 -6.91 4.37
C VAL A 15 -11.26 -7.01 3.01
N LEU A 16 -12.53 -7.40 3.02
CA LEU A 16 -13.39 -7.47 1.85
C LEU A 16 -14.22 -6.19 1.75
N LEU A 17 -14.02 -5.40 0.70
CA LEU A 17 -14.74 -4.15 0.47
C LEU A 17 -15.97 -4.36 -0.43
N GLY A 18 -17.03 -3.61 -0.14
CA GLY A 18 -18.28 -3.69 -0.90
C GLY A 18 -19.01 -5.00 -0.61
N GLN A 19 -19.87 -5.45 -1.53
CA GLN A 19 -20.46 -6.79 -1.51
C GLN A 19 -19.39 -7.84 -1.89
N GLU A 20 -18.28 -7.87 -1.16
CA GLU A 20 -17.17 -8.83 -1.31
C GLU A 20 -16.42 -8.81 -2.65
N GLN A 21 -16.58 -7.74 -3.44
CA GLN A 21 -16.00 -7.64 -4.78
C GLN A 21 -14.49 -7.36 -4.77
N PHE A 22 -13.98 -6.72 -3.72
CA PHE A 22 -12.58 -6.31 -3.64
C PHE A 22 -11.92 -6.81 -2.37
N ARG A 23 -10.75 -7.44 -2.51
CA ARG A 23 -9.94 -7.93 -1.41
C ARG A 23 -8.75 -7.01 -1.17
N LEU A 24 -8.65 -6.46 0.03
CA LEU A 24 -7.50 -5.73 0.52
C LEU A 24 -6.72 -6.58 1.52
N VAL A 25 -5.39 -6.52 1.42
CA VAL A 25 -4.49 -7.06 2.45
C VAL A 25 -3.78 -5.88 3.08
N LEU A 26 -3.98 -5.71 4.38
CA LEU A 26 -3.51 -4.54 5.13
C LEU A 26 -2.70 -5.00 6.35
N PRO A 27 -1.67 -4.26 6.79
CA PRO A 27 -1.03 -4.51 8.07
C PRO A 27 -2.03 -4.32 9.23
N LEU A 28 -1.86 -5.07 10.32
CA LEU A 28 -2.71 -4.92 11.52
C LEU A 28 -2.68 -3.50 12.12
N SER A 29 -1.56 -2.79 11.95
CA SER A 29 -1.41 -1.39 12.41
C SER A 29 -2.38 -0.41 11.73
N CYS A 30 -3.00 -0.80 10.62
CA CYS A 30 -3.99 0.01 9.92
C CYS A 30 -5.43 -0.24 10.42
N LEU A 31 -5.64 -1.25 11.25
CA LEU A 31 -6.95 -1.56 11.82
C LEU A 31 -7.20 -0.77 13.11
N PRO A 32 -8.47 -0.49 13.44
CA PRO A 32 -8.82 0.07 14.73
C PRO A 32 -8.50 -0.92 15.86
N GLY A 33 -8.16 -0.37 17.04
CA GLY A 33 -7.87 -1.19 18.21
C GLY A 33 -9.07 -2.06 18.59
N GLY A 34 -8.84 -3.35 18.79
CA GLY A 34 -9.88 -4.31 19.16
C GLY A 34 -10.69 -4.89 18.00
N ALA A 35 -10.35 -4.60 16.75
CA ALA A 35 -10.97 -5.22 15.57
C ALA A 35 -10.81 -6.75 15.59
N ARG A 36 -11.88 -7.45 15.25
CA ARG A 36 -11.97 -8.92 15.21
C ARG A 36 -12.40 -9.40 13.82
N GLU A 37 -12.18 -10.68 13.57
CA GLU A 37 -12.72 -11.35 12.38
C GLU A 37 -14.24 -11.22 12.34
N ASN A 38 -14.78 -11.02 11.14
CA ASN A 38 -16.17 -10.73 10.80
C ASN A 38 -16.70 -9.37 11.25
N ASP A 39 -15.86 -8.48 11.79
CA ASP A 39 -16.28 -7.10 12.06
C ASP A 39 -16.59 -6.36 10.75
N ILE A 40 -17.66 -5.56 10.81
CA ILE A 40 -18.01 -4.64 9.72
C ILE A 40 -17.27 -3.32 9.97
N LEU A 41 -16.40 -2.96 9.03
CA LEU A 41 -15.64 -1.70 9.06
C LEU A 41 -16.30 -0.66 8.16
N GLU A 42 -16.33 0.59 8.61
CA GLU A 42 -16.59 1.73 7.76
C GLU A 42 -15.25 2.27 7.22
N VAL A 43 -15.11 2.24 5.89
CA VAL A 43 -13.88 2.64 5.19
C VAL A 43 -14.14 3.90 4.36
N SER A 44 -13.26 4.89 4.49
CA SER A 44 -13.31 6.15 3.74
C SER A 44 -11.96 6.43 3.10
N ILE A 45 -11.96 6.69 1.78
CA ILE A 45 -10.77 7.02 1.00
C ILE A 45 -10.90 8.47 0.55
N ASN A 46 -9.96 9.32 0.98
CA ASN A 46 -9.98 10.74 0.69
C ASN A 46 -8.65 11.18 0.06
N ILE A 47 -8.72 12.06 -0.94
CA ILE A 47 -7.55 12.75 -1.48
C ILE A 47 -7.28 13.96 -0.58
N GLY A 48 -6.18 13.96 0.16
CA GLY A 48 -5.79 15.08 1.00
C GLY A 48 -5.43 16.33 0.18
N PRO A 49 -5.52 17.54 0.78
CA PRO A 49 -5.05 18.76 0.14
C PRO A 49 -3.58 18.60 -0.23
N ARG A 50 -3.29 18.93 -1.49
CA ARG A 50 -2.07 18.74 -2.27
C ARG A 50 -0.76 19.12 -1.57
N LYS A 51 -0.30 18.37 -0.55
CA LYS A 51 1.13 18.14 -0.27
C LYS A 51 1.73 17.16 -1.29
N ASN A 52 1.21 17.20 -2.52
CA ASN A 52 1.56 16.33 -3.64
C ASN A 52 2.75 16.88 -4.46
N TYR A 53 3.45 17.90 -3.95
CA TYR A 53 4.64 18.46 -4.60
C TYR A 53 5.95 17.88 -4.07
N GLU A 54 6.00 17.43 -2.80
CA GLU A 54 7.27 17.04 -2.15
C GLU A 54 7.68 15.59 -2.42
N LYS A 55 6.74 14.68 -2.71
CA LYS A 55 7.06 13.27 -3.00
C LYS A 55 7.45 13.01 -4.47
N ARG A 56 7.05 13.88 -5.41
CA ARG A 56 7.47 13.76 -6.83
C ARG A 56 8.98 13.97 -7.03
N GLN A 57 9.69 14.63 -6.09
CA GLN A 57 11.15 14.84 -6.19
C GLN A 57 12.00 13.68 -5.64
N LYS A 58 11.43 12.73 -4.88
CA LYS A 58 12.23 11.59 -4.37
C LYS A 58 12.44 10.48 -5.39
N ILE A 59 11.55 10.35 -6.37
CA ILE A 59 11.66 9.31 -7.41
C ILE A 59 12.67 9.70 -8.50
N SER A 60 12.87 11.00 -8.81
CA SER A 60 13.89 11.41 -9.79
C SER A 60 15.34 11.18 -9.32
N ARG A 61 15.57 11.06 -8.00
CA ARG A 61 16.92 10.81 -7.44
C ARG A 61 17.35 9.33 -7.47
N LEU A 62 16.40 8.40 -7.62
CA LEU A 62 16.72 6.97 -7.73
C LEU A 62 17.08 6.56 -9.17
N HIS A 63 16.54 7.24 -10.19
CA HIS A 63 16.88 6.96 -11.59
C HIS A 63 18.25 7.53 -12.04
N ALA A 64 18.80 8.53 -11.33
CA ALA A 64 20.08 9.14 -11.70
C ALA A 64 21.32 8.31 -11.29
N ARG A 65 21.16 7.31 -10.40
CA ARG A 65 22.27 6.44 -9.94
C ARG A 65 22.45 5.17 -10.78
N THR A 66 21.46 4.78 -11.58
CA THR A 66 21.54 3.55 -12.38
C THR A 66 22.12 3.77 -13.78
N THR A 67 22.17 5.01 -14.28
CA THR A 67 22.70 5.32 -15.64
C THR A 67 24.21 5.63 -15.67
N ARG A 68 24.98 5.29 -14.62
CA ARG A 68 26.45 5.42 -14.62
C ARG A 68 27.15 4.12 -14.24
N ALA A 69 26.75 3.01 -14.85
CA ALA A 69 27.63 1.86 -14.99
C ALA A 69 28.43 2.02 -16.31
N PRO A 70 29.77 2.17 -16.28
CA PRO A 70 30.56 2.11 -17.50
C PRO A 70 30.48 0.70 -18.07
N MET A 71 30.08 0.58 -19.33
CA MET A 71 30.15 -0.66 -20.11
C MET A 71 31.62 -1.06 -20.25
N LEU A 72 32.11 -1.91 -19.35
CA LEU A 72 33.37 -2.61 -19.49
C LEU A 72 33.23 -3.67 -20.58
N ASN A 73 33.71 -3.29 -21.77
CA ASN A 73 34.58 -4.06 -22.65
C ASN A 73 34.61 -5.58 -22.43
N ASN A 74 34.15 -6.37 -23.41
CA ASN A 74 34.75 -7.68 -23.64
C ASN A 74 34.88 -7.94 -25.14
N ARG A 75 36.14 -8.01 -25.59
CA ARG A 75 36.57 -8.48 -26.91
C ARG A 75 36.28 -9.98 -27.01
N TYR A 76 35.75 -10.42 -28.14
CA TYR A 76 36.18 -11.61 -28.88
C TYR A 76 35.86 -11.37 -30.36
#